data_AF-A0A8X6GPZ8-F1
#
_entry.id   AF-A0A8X6GPZ8-F1
#
_cell.length_a   1.000
_cell.length_b   1.000
_cell.length_c   1.000
_cell.angle_alpha   90.00
_cell.angle_beta   90.00
_cell.angle_gamma   90.00
#
_symmetry.space_group_name_H-M   'P 1'
#
loop_
_entity.id
_entity.type
_entity.pdbx_description
1 polymer ?
#
loop_
_entity_poly.entity_id
_entity_poly.type
_entity_poly.pdbx_seq_one_letter_code
_entity_poly.pdbx_strand_id
1 'polypeptide(L)'
;MDSHLHEDLLKIWTLRSKNATLDEQHCVERILGRDNVRSSDLIKLTIILHKISDPKTVYELFAMDGFQGDDPKKYIEMFRYDVEEARGKHVRAVRLLYHSGGVHTPQECRSFLESIFEGTCTDYKDRYVEYVQGQMADMEDRRREQQTEKKRPMDTKEESVKKCAP
;
A
#
# COMPACT_ATOMS: atom_id res chain seq x y z
N MET A 1 -12.64 -3.39 -3.27
CA MET A 1 -11.72 -2.34 -3.74
C MET A 1 -12.48 -1.03 -3.77
N ASP A 2 -11.93 0.02 -3.15
CA ASP A 2 -12.46 1.39 -3.19
C ASP A 2 -12.75 1.82 -4.65
N SER A 3 -13.89 2.48 -4.89
CA SER A 3 -14.28 2.93 -6.23
C SER A 3 -13.28 3.94 -6.81
N HIS A 4 -12.69 4.79 -5.98
CA HIS A 4 -11.64 5.72 -6.43
C HIS A 4 -10.39 4.97 -6.88
N LEU A 5 -9.99 3.93 -6.15
CA LEU A 5 -8.85 3.10 -6.51
C LEU A 5 -9.07 2.37 -7.85
N HIS A 6 -10.32 2.02 -8.16
CA HIS A 6 -10.69 1.41 -9.42
C HIS A 6 -10.56 2.40 -10.58
N GLU A 7 -11.05 3.61 -10.40
CA GLU A 7 -10.93 4.68 -11.39
C GLU A 7 -9.46 5.06 -11.65
N ASP A 8 -8.66 5.18 -10.59
CA ASP A 8 -7.23 5.49 -10.71
C ASP A 8 -6.48 4.39 -11.47
N LEU A 9 -6.71 3.12 -11.11
CA LEU A 9 -6.09 1.99 -11.80
C LEU A 9 -6.53 1.93 -13.27
N LEU A 10 -7.81 2.16 -13.55
CA LEU A 10 -8.33 2.20 -14.91
C LEU A 10 -7.70 3.34 -15.72
N LYS A 11 -7.56 4.53 -15.12
CA LYS A 11 -6.93 5.70 -15.75
C LYS A 11 -5.45 5.44 -16.07
N ILE A 12 -4.70 4.91 -15.11
CA ILE A 12 -3.30 4.51 -15.30
C ILE A 12 -3.20 3.49 -16.44
N TRP A 13 -4.06 2.47 -16.41
CA TRP A 13 -4.05 1.41 -17.41
C TRP A 13 -4.40 1.92 -18.80
N THR A 14 -5.40 2.79 -18.94
CA THR A 14 -5.84 3.33 -20.23
C THR A 14 -4.85 4.33 -20.82
N LEU A 15 -4.17 5.12 -19.99
CA LEU A 15 -3.17 6.11 -20.41
C LEU A 15 -1.75 5.55 -20.54
N ARG A 16 -1.57 4.23 -20.37
CA ARG A 16 -0.25 3.60 -20.45
C ARG A 16 0.45 3.92 -21.77
N SER A 17 1.70 4.35 -21.69
CA SER A 17 2.53 4.64 -22.88
C SER A 17 3.19 3.39 -23.46
N LYS A 18 3.27 2.30 -22.68
CA LYS A 18 3.93 1.05 -23.09
C LYS A 18 2.91 -0.04 -23.40
N ASN A 19 3.20 -0.82 -24.43
CA ASN A 19 2.42 -2.00 -24.76
C ASN A 19 2.56 -3.04 -23.64
N ALA A 20 1.42 -3.57 -23.20
CA ALA A 20 1.37 -4.67 -22.25
C ALA A 20 1.30 -5.99 -23.02
N THR A 21 1.88 -7.04 -22.43
CA THR A 21 1.68 -8.41 -22.90
C THR A 21 0.24 -8.87 -22.66
N LEU A 22 -0.24 -9.88 -23.39
CA LEU A 22 -1.58 -10.47 -23.16
C LEU A 22 -1.76 -10.95 -21.72
N ASP A 23 -0.70 -11.51 -21.13
CA ASP A 23 -0.70 -12.00 -19.76
C ASP A 23 -0.79 -10.87 -18.70
N GLU A 24 -0.18 -9.71 -18.98
CA GLU A 24 -0.34 -8.50 -18.16
C GLU A 24 -1.73 -7.91 -18.32
N GLN A 25 -2.25 -7.89 -19.55
CA GLN A 25 -3.61 -7.40 -19.84
C GLN A 25 -4.67 -8.22 -19.11
N HIS A 26 -4.65 -9.56 -19.23
CA HIS A 26 -5.59 -10.42 -18.51
C HIS A 26 -5.48 -10.27 -16.99
N CYS A 27 -4.28 -10.00 -16.46
CA CYS A 27 -4.09 -9.74 -15.04
C CYS A 27 -4.82 -8.47 -14.60
N VAL A 28 -4.61 -7.36 -15.31
CA VAL A 28 -5.25 -6.08 -14.96
C VAL A 28 -6.76 -6.14 -15.17
N GLU A 29 -7.23 -6.79 -16.22
CA GLU A 29 -8.66 -6.97 -16.49
C GLU A 29 -9.36 -7.76 -15.39
N ARG A 30 -8.76 -8.83 -14.84
CA ARG A 30 -9.33 -9.55 -13.69
C ARG A 30 -9.43 -8.66 -12.45
N ILE A 31 -8.41 -7.84 -12.19
CA ILE A 31 -8.38 -6.93 -11.04
C ILE A 31 -9.45 -5.85 -11.19
N LEU A 32 -9.56 -5.26 -12.38
CA LEU A 32 -10.59 -4.27 -12.69
C LEU A 32 -12.00 -4.89 -12.65
N GLY A 33 -12.18 -6.07 -13.21
CA GLY A 33 -13.43 -6.83 -13.19
C GLY A 33 -13.84 -7.32 -11.79
N ARG A 34 -12.94 -7.24 -10.80
CA ARG A 34 -13.12 -7.73 -9.43
C ARG A 34 -13.32 -9.26 -9.35
N ASP A 35 -12.84 -9.98 -10.36
CA ASP A 35 -12.97 -11.43 -10.45
C ASP A 35 -11.85 -12.14 -9.69
N ASN A 36 -12.17 -12.72 -8.52
CA ASN A 36 -11.29 -13.63 -7.77
C ASN A 36 -9.83 -13.15 -7.64
N VAL A 37 -9.63 -11.88 -7.26
CA VAL A 37 -8.30 -11.25 -7.17
C VAL A 37 -7.43 -11.91 -6.10
N ARG A 38 -6.38 -12.63 -6.53
CA ARG A 38 -5.43 -13.29 -5.64
C ARG A 38 -4.29 -12.35 -5.25
N SER A 39 -3.59 -12.63 -4.14
CA SER A 39 -2.37 -11.89 -3.77
C SER A 39 -1.32 -11.92 -4.88
N SER A 40 -1.23 -13.02 -5.64
CA SER A 40 -0.33 -13.13 -6.80
C SER A 40 -0.68 -12.15 -7.92
N ASP A 41 -1.97 -11.87 -8.16
CA ASP A 41 -2.39 -10.87 -9.15
C ASP A 41 -1.99 -9.47 -8.68
N LEU A 42 -2.12 -9.17 -7.38
CA LEU A 42 -1.69 -7.88 -6.81
C LEU A 42 -0.16 -7.71 -6.86
N ILE A 43 0.61 -8.77 -6.60
CA ILE A 43 2.08 -8.74 -6.77
C ILE A 43 2.46 -8.52 -8.24
N LYS A 44 1.73 -9.12 -9.17
CA LYS A 44 1.97 -8.89 -10.59
C LYS A 44 1.56 -7.48 -10.99
N LEU A 45 0.49 -6.95 -10.41
CA LEU A 45 0.06 -5.57 -10.62
C LEU A 45 1.16 -4.57 -10.19
N THR A 46 1.85 -4.78 -9.07
CA THR A 46 2.97 -3.89 -8.67
C THR A 46 4.04 -3.82 -9.76
N ILE A 47 4.40 -4.98 -10.35
CA ILE A 47 5.39 -5.08 -11.42
C ILE A 47 4.91 -4.36 -12.68
N ILE A 48 3.64 -4.56 -13.05
CA ILE A 48 3.04 -3.91 -14.23
C ILE A 48 3.06 -2.39 -14.06
N LEU A 49 2.59 -1.90 -12.91
CA LEU A 49 2.52 -0.46 -12.63
C LEU A 49 3.88 0.20 -12.63
N HIS A 50 4.91 -0.45 -12.05
CA HIS A 50 6.29 0.05 -12.14
C HIS A 50 6.82 0.16 -13.57
N LYS A 51 6.32 -0.66 -14.50
CA LYS A 51 6.71 -0.56 -15.91
C LYS A 51 6.05 0.63 -16.59
N ILE A 52 4.79 0.93 -16.27
CA ILE A 52 3.93 1.83 -17.07
C ILE A 52 3.67 3.20 -16.42
N SER A 53 4.02 3.37 -15.15
CA SER A 53 3.78 4.58 -14.36
C SER A 53 5.06 5.10 -13.72
N ASP A 54 5.06 6.38 -13.35
CA ASP A 54 6.10 6.94 -12.51
C ASP A 54 6.04 6.35 -11.08
N PRO A 55 7.16 6.33 -10.34
CA PRO A 55 7.19 5.76 -8.99
C PRO A 55 6.19 6.39 -8.02
N LYS A 56 5.96 7.71 -8.10
CA LYS A 56 5.04 8.39 -7.17
C LYS A 56 3.62 7.87 -7.34
N THR A 57 3.17 7.69 -8.59
CA THR A 57 1.87 7.09 -8.88
C THR A 57 1.74 5.69 -8.27
N VAL A 58 2.81 4.89 -8.28
CA VAL A 58 2.81 3.57 -7.61
C VAL A 58 2.71 3.73 -6.09
N TYR A 59 3.51 4.63 -5.49
CA TYR A 59 3.49 4.87 -4.05
C TYR A 59 2.12 5.35 -3.55
N GLU A 60 1.48 6.25 -4.30
CA GLU A 60 0.12 6.71 -4.07
C GLU A 60 -0.86 5.53 -4.13
N LEU A 61 -0.88 4.77 -5.21
CA LEU A 61 -1.84 3.68 -5.41
C LEU A 61 -1.77 2.63 -4.30
N PHE A 62 -0.55 2.26 -3.89
CA PHE A 62 -0.30 1.31 -2.80
C PHE A 62 -0.40 1.92 -1.39
N ALA A 63 -0.66 3.23 -1.28
CA ALA A 63 -0.73 3.95 -0.01
C ALA A 63 0.51 3.69 0.87
N MET A 64 1.69 3.89 0.30
CA MET A 64 2.95 3.54 0.94
C MET A 64 3.31 4.53 2.06
N ASP A 65 2.95 4.21 3.29
CA ASP A 65 3.24 5.00 4.50
C ASP A 65 4.73 5.05 4.89
N GLY A 66 5.56 4.20 4.27
CA GLY A 66 6.99 4.07 4.53
C GLY A 66 7.36 3.27 5.78
N PHE A 67 6.40 2.89 6.64
CA PHE A 67 6.66 2.07 7.83
C PHE A 67 7.09 0.65 7.46
N GLN A 68 6.60 0.10 6.35
CA GLN A 68 7.02 -1.22 5.85
C GLN A 68 8.24 -1.16 4.92
N GLY A 69 8.77 0.04 4.68
CA GLY A 69 9.86 0.31 3.72
C GLY A 69 9.32 0.75 2.36
N ASP A 70 10.13 0.56 1.32
CA ASP A 70 9.94 1.04 -0.05
C ASP A 70 9.56 -0.06 -1.06
N ASP A 71 9.32 -1.29 -0.60
CA ASP A 71 8.85 -2.40 -1.44
C ASP A 71 7.30 -2.42 -1.50
N PRO A 72 6.67 -2.11 -2.65
CA PRO A 72 5.21 -2.09 -2.78
C PRO A 72 4.56 -3.45 -2.55
N LYS A 73 5.30 -4.56 -2.69
CA LYS A 73 4.76 -5.91 -2.42
C LYS A 73 4.32 -6.08 -0.98
N LYS A 74 4.92 -5.32 -0.04
CA LYS A 74 4.53 -5.31 1.37
C LYS A 74 3.20 -4.58 1.60
N TYR A 75 2.76 -3.76 0.65
CA TYR A 75 1.56 -2.94 0.74
C TYR A 75 0.38 -3.51 -0.07
N ILE A 76 0.47 -4.71 -0.64
CA ILE A 76 -0.63 -5.29 -1.44
C ILE A 76 -1.93 -5.46 -0.64
N GLU A 77 -1.83 -5.70 0.67
CA GLU A 77 -3.00 -5.87 1.55
C GLU A 77 -3.78 -4.56 1.73
N MET A 78 -3.20 -3.40 1.41
CA MET A 78 -3.88 -2.10 1.45
C MET A 78 -5.09 -2.04 0.50
N PHE A 79 -5.13 -2.90 -0.53
CA PHE A 79 -6.26 -3.02 -1.47
C PHE A 79 -7.47 -3.73 -0.89
N ARG A 80 -7.31 -4.42 0.25
CA ARG A 80 -8.34 -5.26 0.87
C ARG A 80 -9.04 -4.60 2.05
N TYR A 81 -8.47 -3.51 2.58
CA TYR A 81 -9.06 -2.84 3.73
C TYR A 81 -10.35 -2.10 3.36
N ASP A 82 -11.35 -2.24 4.21
CA ASP A 82 -12.60 -1.51 4.10
C ASP A 82 -12.38 -0.03 4.44
N VAL A 83 -12.98 0.86 3.66
CA VAL A 83 -12.81 2.32 3.77
C VAL A 83 -13.31 2.88 5.11
N GLU A 84 -14.26 2.21 5.76
CA GLU A 84 -14.82 2.63 7.04
C GLU A 84 -14.02 2.12 8.25
N GLU A 85 -13.19 1.09 8.05
CA GLU A 85 -12.27 0.63 9.08
C GLU A 85 -11.11 1.62 9.26
N ALA A 86 -10.56 1.65 10.47
CA ALA A 86 -9.36 2.44 10.77
C ALA A 86 -8.24 2.21 9.71
N ARG A 87 -8.07 0.96 9.24
CA ARG A 87 -7.11 0.61 8.19
C ARG A 87 -7.39 1.30 6.86
N GLY A 88 -8.64 1.27 6.38
CA GLY A 88 -8.99 1.94 5.14
C GLY A 88 -8.91 3.46 5.26
N LYS A 89 -9.28 4.03 6.41
CA LYS A 89 -9.10 5.47 6.66
C LYS A 89 -7.64 5.90 6.58
N HIS A 90 -6.72 5.12 7.17
CA HIS A 90 -5.28 5.38 7.03
C HIS A 90 -4.82 5.28 5.58
N VAL A 91 -5.20 4.22 4.85
CA VAL A 91 -4.88 4.04 3.43
C VAL A 91 -5.36 5.24 2.59
N ARG A 92 -6.57 5.72 2.82
CA ARG A 92 -7.13 6.91 2.15
C ARG A 92 -6.35 8.17 2.51
N ALA A 93 -6.02 8.36 3.78
CA ALA A 93 -5.24 9.51 4.22
C ALA A 93 -3.85 9.54 3.56
N VAL A 94 -3.14 8.40 3.51
CA VAL A 94 -1.83 8.30 2.86
C VAL A 94 -1.92 8.60 1.36
N ARG A 95 -2.92 8.05 0.66
CA ARG A 95 -3.19 8.38 -0.75
C ARG A 95 -3.37 9.87 -0.97
N LEU A 96 -4.16 10.52 -0.12
CA LEU A 96 -4.39 11.97 -0.19
C LEU A 96 -3.11 12.78 0.02
N LEU A 97 -2.20 12.34 0.90
CA LEU A 97 -0.91 13.02 1.11
C LEU A 97 -0.05 13.02 -0.17
N TYR A 98 -0.01 11.89 -0.89
CA TYR A 98 0.67 11.81 -2.18
C TYR A 98 -0.03 12.69 -3.23
N HIS A 99 -1.37 12.58 -3.31
CA HIS A 99 -2.19 13.29 -4.28
C HIS A 99 -2.05 14.81 -4.15
N SER A 100 -2.12 15.33 -2.92
CA SER A 100 -2.01 16.76 -2.64
C SER A 100 -0.59 17.31 -2.84
N GLY A 101 0.38 16.46 -3.19
CA GLY A 101 1.78 16.84 -3.31
C GLY A 101 2.45 17.14 -1.97
N GLY A 102 1.88 16.66 -0.86
CA GLY A 102 2.49 16.80 0.46
C GLY A 102 3.72 15.91 0.63
N VAL A 103 3.76 14.77 -0.09
CA VAL A 103 4.85 13.80 -0.07
C VAL A 103 5.08 13.21 -1.47
N HIS A 104 6.32 12.86 -1.78
CA HIS A 104 6.74 12.28 -3.07
C HIS A 104 7.38 10.91 -2.92
N THR A 105 7.88 10.56 -1.74
CA THR A 105 8.51 9.25 -1.46
C THR A 105 7.94 8.59 -0.21
N PRO A 106 8.04 7.25 -0.05
CA PRO A 106 7.63 6.57 1.18
C PRO A 106 8.38 7.08 2.42
N GLN A 107 9.66 7.43 2.27
CA GLN A 107 10.47 7.98 3.35
C GLN A 107 9.95 9.36 3.79
N GLU A 108 9.62 10.25 2.85
CA GLU A 108 8.99 11.53 3.18
C GLU A 108 7.64 11.32 3.87
N CYS A 109 6.81 10.39 3.37
CA CYS A 109 5.53 10.04 4.00
C CYS A 109 5.73 9.55 5.43
N ARG A 110 6.71 8.69 5.66
CA ARG A 110 7.03 8.20 6.99
C ARG A 110 7.44 9.33 7.93
N SER A 111 8.41 10.15 7.54
CA SER A 111 8.88 11.26 8.37
C SER A 111 7.75 12.24 8.69
N PHE A 112 6.89 12.50 7.72
CA PHE A 112 5.70 13.31 7.90
C PHE A 112 4.73 12.69 8.92
N LEU A 113 4.39 11.40 8.78
CA LEU A 113 3.52 10.70 9.74
C LEU A 113 4.14 10.62 11.14
N GLU A 114 5.46 10.40 11.24
CA GLU A 114 6.19 10.43 12.51
C GLU A 114 6.06 11.80 13.20
N SER A 115 6.21 12.90 12.45
CA SER A 115 6.02 14.25 13.00
C SER A 115 4.60 14.54 13.48
N ILE A 116 3.59 13.92 12.87
CA ILE A 116 2.20 14.00 13.31
C ILE A 116 2.01 13.27 14.65
N PHE A 117 2.52 12.02 14.73
CA PHE A 117 2.42 11.21 15.95
C PHE A 117 3.23 11.81 17.12
N GLU A 118 4.36 12.45 16.84
CA GLU A 118 5.15 13.17 17.84
C GLU A 118 4.55 14.54 18.20
N GLY A 119 3.54 15.00 17.46
CA GLY A 119 2.87 16.28 17.68
C GLY A 119 3.70 17.50 17.29
N THR A 120 4.75 17.33 16.48
CA THR A 120 5.70 18.37 16.07
C THR A 120 5.30 19.07 14.76
N CYS A 121 4.40 18.50 13.96
CA CYS A 121 3.79 19.14 12.79
C CYS A 121 2.36 19.58 13.12
N THR A 122 2.03 20.85 12.90
CA THR A 122 0.70 21.43 13.17
C THR A 122 -0.13 21.65 11.91
N ASP A 123 0.51 22.09 10.82
CA ASP A 123 -0.20 22.66 9.66
C ASP A 123 -0.96 21.62 8.82
N TYR A 124 -0.55 20.35 8.90
CA TYR A 124 -1.20 19.24 8.21
C TYR A 124 -1.70 18.14 9.15
N LYS A 125 -1.43 18.26 10.45
CA LYS A 125 -1.95 17.37 11.48
C LYS A 125 -3.46 17.44 11.52
N ASP A 126 -4.04 18.64 11.46
CA ASP A 126 -5.49 18.80 11.49
C ASP A 126 -6.16 18.10 10.30
N ARG A 127 -5.57 18.20 9.09
CA ARG A 127 -6.07 17.49 7.90
C ARG A 127 -5.95 15.98 8.04
N TYR A 128 -4.79 15.46 8.45
CA TYR A 128 -4.62 14.02 8.63
C TYR A 128 -5.52 13.46 9.75
N VAL A 129 -5.62 14.16 10.88
CA VAL A 129 -6.49 13.82 12.02
C VAL A 129 -7.97 13.86 11.62
N GLU A 130 -8.38 14.84 10.80
CA GLU A 130 -9.70 14.92 10.20
C GLU A 130 -9.96 13.71 9.27
N TYR A 131 -8.99 13.33 8.44
CA TYR A 131 -9.10 12.17 7.56
C TYR A 131 -9.21 10.84 8.30
N VAL A 132 -8.48 10.66 9.41
CA VAL A 132 -8.60 9.46 10.25
C VAL A 132 -9.71 9.57 11.30
N GLN A 133 -10.52 10.64 11.27
CA GLN A 133 -11.69 10.88 12.12
C GLN A 133 -11.45 10.62 13.61
N GLY A 134 -10.28 11.02 14.12
CA GLY A 134 -9.94 10.88 15.53
C GLY A 134 -9.48 9.49 15.98
N GLN A 135 -9.28 8.51 15.09
CA GLN A 135 -8.74 7.18 15.44
C GLN A 135 -7.20 7.16 15.53
N MET A 136 -6.61 8.21 16.10
CA MET A 136 -5.15 8.36 16.18
C MET A 136 -4.48 7.29 17.05
N ALA A 137 -5.14 6.88 18.14
CA ALA A 137 -4.63 5.84 19.04
C ALA A 137 -4.45 4.49 18.30
N ASP A 138 -5.43 4.10 17.48
CA ASP A 138 -5.38 2.87 16.66
C ASP A 138 -4.22 2.90 15.65
N MET A 139 -3.86 4.09 15.15
CA MET A 139 -2.73 4.28 14.23
C MET A 139 -1.39 4.20 14.95
N GLU A 140 -1.28 4.77 16.15
CA GLU A 140 -0.06 4.73 16.95
C GLU A 140 0.27 3.32 17.46
N ASP A 141 -0.75 2.56 17.89
CA ASP A 141 -0.58 1.17 18.29
C ASP A 141 -0.13 0.32 17.10
N ARG A 142 -0.72 0.53 15.91
CA ARG A 142 -0.27 -0.14 14.68
C ARG A 142 1.15 0.22 14.30
N ARG A 143 1.54 1.50 14.40
CA ARG A 143 2.93 1.93 14.14
C ARG A 143 3.89 1.11 15.01
N ARG A 144 3.55 0.90 16.29
CA ARG A 144 4.34 0.06 17.20
C ARG A 144 4.37 -1.39 16.75
N GLU A 145 3.23 -1.98 16.36
CA GLU A 145 3.15 -3.36 15.85
C GLU A 145 4.05 -3.57 14.63
N GLN A 146 3.94 -2.72 13.59
CA GLN A 146 4.73 -2.83 12.36
C GLN A 146 6.24 -2.64 12.61
N GLN A 147 6.61 -1.76 13.55
CA GLN A 147 8.01 -1.60 13.95
C GLN A 147 8.54 -2.80 14.76
N THR A 148 7.68 -3.49 15.51
CA THR A 148 8.08 -4.70 16.25
C THR A 148 8.19 -5.94 15.36
N GLU A 149 7.35 -6.10 14.34
CA GLU A 149 7.47 -7.21 13.39
C GLU A 149 8.78 -7.17 12.58
N LYS A 150 9.28 -5.98 12.24
CA LYS A 150 10.60 -5.79 11.62
C LYS A 150 11.78 -6.24 12.51
N LYS A 151 11.60 -6.30 13.83
CA LYS A 151 12.64 -6.69 14.80
C LYS A 151 12.65 -8.19 15.11
N ARG A 152 11.66 -8.96 14.66
CA ARG A 152 11.68 -10.42 14.82
C ARG A 152 12.65 -11.01 13.80
N PRO A 153 13.73 -11.68 14.22
CA PRO A 153 14.55 -12.43 13.29
C PRO A 153 13.68 -13.50 12.61
N MET A 154 13.91 -13.67 11.31
CA MET A 154 13.25 -14.64 10.47
C MET A 154 13.65 -16.03 10.98
N ASP A 155 12.84 -16.66 11.83
CA ASP A 155 13.05 -18.04 12.24
C ASP A 155 12.98 -18.91 10.98
N THR A 156 14.15 -19.38 10.56
CA THR A 156 14.35 -20.35 9.50
C THR A 156 13.52 -21.57 9.86
N LYS A 157 12.40 -21.79 9.14
CA LYS A 157 11.74 -23.10 9.14
C LYS A 157 12.68 -24.08 8.46
N GLU A 158 13.56 -24.71 9.24
CA GLU A 158 14.22 -25.95 8.84
C GLU A 158 13.14 -27.04 8.73
N GLU A 159 12.77 -27.28 7.48
CA GLU A 159 11.88 -28.33 7.03
C GLU A 159 12.54 -29.69 7.35
N SER A 160 12.13 -30.29 8.46
CA SER A 160 12.48 -31.67 8.79
C SER A 160 11.67 -32.62 7.89
N VAL A 161 12.07 -32.75 6.63
CA VAL A 161 11.62 -33.83 5.74
C VAL A 161 12.20 -35.14 6.28
N LYS A 162 11.44 -35.81 7.14
CA LYS A 162 11.67 -37.23 7.43
C LYS A 162 11.39 -38.02 6.16
N LYS A 163 12.48 -38.41 5.50
CA LYS A 163 12.51 -39.39 4.41
C LYS A 163 11.74 -40.64 4.81
N CYS A 164 10.71 -40.97 4.04
CA CYS A 164 10.32 -42.36 3.84
C CYS A 164 11.49 -43.09 3.15
N ALA A 165 11.88 -44.23 3.68
CA ALA A 165 12.72 -45.22 3.02
C ALA A 165 12.05 -46.59 3.22
N PRO A 166 12.21 -47.51 2.25
CA PRO A 166 11.27 -48.59 1.95
C PRO A 166 11.16 -49.69 3.00
#